data_AF-Q6D374-F1
#
_entry.id   AF-Q6D374-F1
#
_cell.length_a   1.000
_cell.length_b   1.000
_cell.length_c   1.000
_cell.angle_alpha   90.00
_cell.angle_beta   90.00
_cell.angle_gamma   90.00
#
_symmetry.space_group_name_H-M   'P 1'
#
loop_
_entity.id
_entity.type
_entity.pdbx_description
1 polymer ?
#
loop_
_entity_poly.entity_id
_entity_poly.type
_entity_poly.pdbx_seq_one_letter_code
_entity_poly.pdbx_strand_id
1 'polypeptide(L)'
;MNTEEALDFLSQNQPMPSDALLSQDKIDRYDEVRRYFIDNPDARAISLFLRSYGEGDGWGVYQLVEDFFYQCDPDDVKKEIKIILEDKNTPDSVRYWVTQISAAFSDEMFRAGLEISLGSENPDIKEAAEMTISILDE
;
A
#
# COMPACT_ATOMS: atom_id res chain seq x y z
N MET A 1 9.43 11.91 -17.03
CA MET A 1 9.94 11.62 -15.67
C MET A 1 11.02 10.56 -15.75
N ASN A 2 11.97 10.55 -14.81
CA ASN A 2 12.93 9.46 -14.61
C ASN A 2 12.74 8.80 -13.22
N THR A 3 13.45 7.71 -12.96
CA THR A 3 13.34 6.93 -11.73
C THR A 3 13.61 7.74 -10.46
N GLU A 4 14.63 8.61 -10.46
CA GLU A 4 14.98 9.38 -9.26
C GLU A 4 13.94 10.48 -8.98
N GLU A 5 13.40 11.12 -10.01
CA GLU A 5 12.27 12.07 -9.87
C GLU A 5 11.00 11.38 -9.34
N ALA A 6 10.75 10.15 -9.78
CA ALA A 6 9.61 9.34 -9.36
C ALA A 6 9.73 8.90 -7.90
N LEU A 7 10.93 8.42 -7.50
CA LEU A 7 11.25 8.06 -6.13
C LEU A 7 11.20 9.27 -5.19
N ASP A 8 11.75 10.42 -5.62
CA ASP A 8 11.70 11.65 -4.83
C ASP A 8 10.25 12.05 -4.57
N PHE A 9 9.40 12.03 -5.61
CA PHE A 9 7.98 12.31 -5.44
C PHE A 9 7.33 11.39 -4.41
N LEU A 10 7.53 10.07 -4.48
CA LEU A 10 6.94 9.16 -3.48
C LEU A 10 7.49 9.44 -2.08
N SER A 11 8.80 9.67 -1.93
CA SER A 11 9.45 9.92 -0.64
C SER A 11 8.91 11.14 0.11
N GLN A 12 8.44 12.15 -0.63
CA GLN A 12 7.82 13.36 -0.07
C GLN A 12 6.33 13.18 0.27
N ASN A 13 5.73 12.02 -0.03
CA ASN A 13 4.29 11.76 0.15
C ASN A 13 4.06 10.43 0.88
N GLN A 14 4.43 10.42 2.16
CA GLN A 14 4.44 9.24 3.03
C GLN A 14 3.64 9.50 4.32
N PRO A 15 2.30 9.62 4.27
CA PRO A 15 1.43 9.33 3.13
C PRO A 15 1.09 10.54 2.24
N MET A 16 0.36 10.30 1.16
CA MET A 16 -0.34 11.33 0.40
C MET A 16 -1.41 12.02 1.28
N PRO A 17 -1.84 13.25 0.93
CA PRO A 17 -2.94 13.93 1.62
C PRO A 17 -4.23 13.11 1.60
N SER A 18 -5.13 13.36 2.57
CA SER A 18 -6.48 12.82 2.53
C SER A 18 -7.26 13.32 1.32
N ASP A 19 -8.28 12.59 0.87
CA ASP A 19 -9.09 12.97 -0.30
C ASP A 19 -9.69 14.39 -0.18
N ALA A 20 -9.98 14.86 1.04
CA ALA A 20 -10.49 16.20 1.30
C ALA A 20 -9.45 17.33 1.06
N LEU A 21 -8.16 16.99 1.13
CA LEU A 21 -7.03 17.90 0.93
C LEU A 21 -6.26 17.61 -0.37
N LEU A 22 -6.64 16.55 -1.08
CA LEU A 22 -6.02 16.13 -2.33
C LEU A 22 -6.34 17.11 -3.46
N SER A 23 -5.34 17.45 -4.26
CA SER A 23 -5.51 18.26 -5.46
C SER A 23 -5.38 17.41 -6.71
N GLN A 24 -6.00 17.86 -7.81
CA GLN A 24 -5.93 17.19 -9.11
C GLN A 24 -4.47 17.02 -9.56
N ASP A 25 -3.67 18.09 -9.53
CA ASP A 25 -2.26 18.02 -9.94
C ASP A 25 -1.46 16.99 -9.15
N LYS A 26 -1.77 16.82 -7.86
CA LYS A 26 -1.05 15.91 -6.97
C LYS A 26 -1.40 14.45 -7.29
N ILE A 27 -2.67 14.14 -7.48
CA ILE A 27 -3.11 12.79 -7.78
C ILE A 27 -2.78 12.38 -9.22
N ASP A 28 -2.86 13.31 -10.18
CA ASP A 28 -2.42 13.09 -11.56
C ASP A 28 -0.92 12.75 -11.59
N ARG A 29 -0.12 13.48 -10.80
CA ARG A 29 1.32 13.19 -10.67
C ARG A 29 1.57 11.84 -10.02
N TYR A 30 0.78 11.47 -9.00
CA TYR A 30 0.87 10.16 -8.37
C TYR A 30 0.52 9.02 -9.35
N ASP A 31 -0.52 9.18 -10.17
CA ASP A 31 -0.85 8.22 -11.22
C ASP A 31 0.24 8.12 -12.30
N GLU A 32 0.84 9.26 -12.70
CA GLU A 32 1.98 9.26 -13.62
C GLU A 32 3.17 8.47 -13.04
N VAL A 33 3.46 8.64 -11.75
CA VAL A 33 4.50 7.91 -11.01
C VAL A 33 4.22 6.41 -10.96
N ARG A 34 2.98 6.03 -10.63
CA ARG A 34 2.51 4.63 -10.66
C ARG A 34 2.70 4.00 -12.03
N ARG A 35 2.22 4.66 -13.08
CA ARG A 35 2.32 4.16 -14.47
C ARG A 35 3.76 4.03 -14.94
N TYR A 36 4.63 4.97 -14.56
CA TYR A 36 6.05 4.89 -14.88
C TYR A 36 6.71 3.64 -14.26
N PHE A 37 6.41 3.33 -12.99
CA PHE A 37 7.00 2.17 -12.30
C PHE A 37 6.40 0.83 -12.75
N ILE A 38 5.19 0.82 -13.30
CA ILE A 38 4.66 -0.36 -14.01
C ILE A 38 5.57 -0.70 -15.21
N ASP A 39 5.91 0.30 -16.02
CA ASP A 39 6.78 0.10 -17.20
C ASP A 39 8.27 -0.07 -16.83
N ASN A 40 8.67 0.41 -15.64
CA ASN A 40 10.06 0.42 -15.17
C ASN A 40 10.15 -0.02 -13.70
N PRO A 41 9.93 -1.32 -13.39
CA PRO A 41 9.88 -1.78 -12.00
C PRO A 41 11.19 -1.54 -11.25
N ASP A 42 11.09 -0.97 -10.04
CA ASP A 42 12.22 -0.71 -9.17
C ASP A 42 11.83 -1.07 -7.73
N ALA A 43 12.57 -1.99 -7.11
CA ALA A 43 12.29 -2.48 -5.77
C ALA A 43 12.28 -1.36 -4.71
N ARG A 44 13.01 -0.26 -4.94
CA ARG A 44 13.02 0.90 -4.03
C ARG A 44 11.65 1.58 -3.93
N ALA A 45 10.79 1.44 -4.95
CA ALA A 45 9.46 2.04 -4.96
C ALA A 45 8.42 1.20 -4.19
N ILE A 46 8.67 -0.09 -3.91
CA ILE A 46 7.72 -0.98 -3.23
C ILE A 46 7.31 -0.41 -1.88
N SER A 47 8.28 -0.17 -0.99
CA SER A 47 8.02 0.35 0.35
C SER A 47 7.37 1.74 0.30
N LEU A 48 7.78 2.57 -0.68
CA LEU A 48 7.26 3.93 -0.84
C LEU A 48 5.80 3.94 -1.28
N PHE A 49 5.39 3.07 -2.21
CA PHE A 49 3.99 2.93 -2.60
C PHE A 49 3.14 2.33 -1.49
N LEU A 50 3.65 1.31 -0.78
CA LEU A 50 2.90 0.72 0.32
C LEU A 50 2.64 1.72 1.46
N ARG A 51 3.48 2.75 1.61
CA ARG A 51 3.38 3.78 2.64
C ARG A 51 2.76 5.10 2.17
N SER A 52 2.45 5.23 0.88
CA SER A 52 1.90 6.48 0.33
C SER A 52 0.39 6.62 0.50
N TYR A 53 -0.31 5.61 1.00
CA TYR A 53 -1.77 5.65 1.13
C TYR A 53 -2.25 6.64 2.20
N GLY A 54 -2.80 7.77 1.73
CA GLY A 54 -3.53 8.75 2.55
C GLY A 54 -4.93 8.26 2.94
N GLU A 55 -5.64 9.05 3.77
CA GLU A 55 -7.03 8.74 4.11
C GLU A 55 -7.95 8.85 2.88
N GLY A 56 -8.80 7.85 2.68
CA GLY A 56 -9.66 7.73 1.50
C GLY A 56 -9.08 6.79 0.45
N ASP A 57 -9.48 6.97 -0.80
CA ASP A 57 -9.10 6.09 -1.92
C ASP A 57 -8.22 6.74 -2.99
N GLY A 58 -7.78 7.98 -2.75
CA GLY A 58 -6.99 8.73 -3.72
C GLY A 58 -7.78 8.95 -5.01
N TRP A 59 -9.10 9.15 -4.89
CA TRP A 59 -10.05 9.25 -6.00
C TRP A 59 -10.01 8.04 -6.94
N GLY A 60 -9.81 6.85 -6.36
CA GLY A 60 -9.76 5.56 -7.04
C GLY A 60 -8.36 5.13 -7.54
N VAL A 61 -7.33 5.97 -7.38
CA VAL A 61 -5.97 5.64 -7.87
C VAL A 61 -5.25 4.66 -6.95
N TYR A 62 -5.55 4.62 -5.66
CA TYR A 62 -4.89 3.70 -4.72
C TYR A 62 -5.12 2.24 -5.07
N GLN A 63 -6.33 1.88 -5.51
CA GLN A 63 -6.68 0.55 -5.98
C GLN A 63 -5.80 0.09 -7.16
N LEU A 64 -5.34 1.04 -7.99
CA LEU A 64 -4.56 0.74 -9.18
C LEU A 64 -3.06 0.55 -8.89
N VAL A 65 -2.60 0.84 -7.67
CA VAL A 65 -1.19 0.69 -7.28
C VAL A 65 -0.78 -0.79 -7.28
N GLU A 66 -1.75 -1.69 -7.07
CA GLU A 66 -1.53 -3.14 -7.12
C GLU A 66 -0.90 -3.60 -8.46
N ASP A 67 -1.26 -2.96 -9.58
CA ASP A 67 -0.69 -3.22 -10.90
C ASP A 67 0.84 -3.14 -10.92
N PHE A 68 1.42 -2.21 -10.14
CA PHE A 68 2.87 -2.06 -10.01
C PHE A 68 3.49 -3.20 -9.21
N PHE A 69 2.86 -3.63 -8.11
CA PHE A 69 3.39 -4.73 -7.29
C PHE A 69 3.45 -6.03 -8.09
N TYR A 70 2.53 -6.26 -9.02
CA TYR A 70 2.57 -7.40 -9.94
C TYR A 70 3.75 -7.39 -10.93
N GLN A 71 4.40 -6.24 -11.14
CA GLN A 71 5.61 -6.14 -11.96
C GLN A 71 6.91 -6.35 -11.17
N CYS A 72 6.82 -6.41 -9.84
CA CYS A 72 7.96 -6.57 -8.95
C CYS A 72 8.22 -8.05 -8.62
N ASP A 73 9.38 -8.33 -8.01
CA ASP A 73 9.64 -9.65 -7.42
C ASP A 73 8.63 -9.89 -6.27
N PRO A 74 7.85 -10.99 -6.29
CA PRO A 74 6.85 -11.25 -5.27
C PRO A 74 7.41 -11.37 -3.85
N ASP A 75 8.64 -11.88 -3.69
CA ASP A 75 9.25 -12.04 -2.36
C ASP A 75 9.64 -10.68 -1.78
N ASP A 76 10.11 -9.74 -2.61
CA ASP A 76 10.40 -8.37 -2.19
C ASP A 76 9.11 -7.64 -1.79
N VAL A 77 8.01 -7.80 -2.55
CA VAL A 77 6.71 -7.21 -2.21
C VAL A 77 6.19 -7.77 -0.89
N LYS A 78 6.16 -9.10 -0.74
CA LYS A 78 5.69 -9.75 0.50
C LYS A 78 6.51 -9.31 1.70
N LYS A 79 7.83 -9.21 1.57
CA LYS A 79 8.70 -8.74 2.64
C LYS A 79 8.34 -7.34 3.11
N GLU A 80 8.10 -6.40 2.20
CA GLU A 80 7.72 -5.03 2.54
C GLU A 80 6.30 -4.93 3.12
N ILE A 81 5.33 -5.69 2.59
CA ILE A 81 3.98 -5.81 3.18
C ILE A 81 4.08 -6.27 4.64
N LYS A 82 4.84 -7.35 4.90
CA LYS A 82 5.05 -7.88 6.25
C LYS A 82 5.61 -6.83 7.20
N ILE A 83 6.64 -6.09 6.76
CA ILE A 83 7.27 -5.04 7.57
C ILE A 83 6.23 -3.99 8.01
N ILE A 84 5.34 -3.58 7.11
CA ILE A 84 4.36 -2.52 7.38
C ILE A 84 3.22 -3.03 8.26
N LEU A 85 2.72 -4.25 8.02
CA LEU A 85 1.66 -4.85 8.83
C LEU A 85 2.11 -5.04 10.29
N GLU A 86 3.37 -5.44 10.50
CA GLU A 86 3.94 -5.66 11.83
C GLU A 86 4.35 -4.37 12.57
N ASP A 87 4.55 -3.26 11.87
CA ASP A 87 4.84 -1.97 12.48
C ASP A 87 3.58 -1.38 13.14
N LYS A 88 3.52 -1.40 14.47
CA LYS A 88 2.39 -0.88 15.26
C LYS A 88 2.16 0.63 15.12
N ASN A 89 3.13 1.37 14.57
CA ASN A 89 3.01 2.82 14.37
C ASN A 89 2.54 3.17 12.95
N THR A 90 2.30 2.19 12.08
CA THR A 90 1.72 2.42 10.75
C THR A 90 0.39 3.16 10.89
N PRO A 91 0.22 4.33 10.23
CA PRO A 91 -1.03 5.07 10.22
C PRO A 91 -2.20 4.24 9.72
N ASP A 92 -3.41 4.50 10.23
CA ASP A 92 -4.61 3.73 9.91
C ASP A 92 -4.89 3.65 8.40
N SER A 93 -4.72 4.76 7.66
CA SER A 93 -4.91 4.78 6.22
C SER A 93 -3.98 3.81 5.50
N VAL A 94 -2.69 3.82 5.87
CA VAL A 94 -1.69 2.91 5.33
C VAL A 94 -1.99 1.48 5.74
N ARG A 95 -2.32 1.24 7.02
CA ARG A 95 -2.64 -0.09 7.54
C ARG A 95 -3.84 -0.70 6.83
N TYR A 96 -4.90 0.07 6.60
CA TYR A 96 -6.08 -0.37 5.86
C TYR A 96 -5.69 -0.89 4.48
N TRP A 97 -5.02 -0.06 3.68
CA TRP A 97 -4.66 -0.39 2.31
C TRP A 97 -3.67 -1.56 2.23
N VAL A 98 -2.66 -1.60 3.10
CA VAL A 98 -1.71 -2.71 3.12
C VAL A 98 -2.36 -4.02 3.58
N THR A 99 -3.33 -3.96 4.49
CA THR A 99 -4.14 -5.13 4.87
C THR A 99 -4.91 -5.67 3.67
N GLN A 100 -5.59 -4.80 2.90
CA GLN A 100 -6.29 -5.19 1.68
C GLN A 100 -5.34 -5.81 0.63
N ILE A 101 -4.21 -5.17 0.38
CA ILE A 101 -3.21 -5.66 -0.60
C ILE A 101 -2.67 -7.03 -0.19
N SER A 102 -2.50 -7.29 1.10
CA SER A 102 -1.98 -8.57 1.58
C SER A 102 -2.89 -9.76 1.22
N ALA A 103 -4.19 -9.54 1.02
CA ALA A 103 -5.11 -10.56 0.54
C ALA A 103 -4.79 -11.01 -0.89
N ALA A 104 -4.37 -10.08 -1.76
CA ALA A 104 -4.00 -10.39 -3.14
C ALA A 104 -2.71 -11.22 -3.23
N PHE A 105 -1.77 -10.99 -2.31
CA PHE A 105 -0.49 -11.71 -2.26
C PHE A 105 -0.51 -12.98 -1.39
N SER A 106 -1.53 -13.14 -0.56
CA SER A 106 -1.87 -14.27 0.31
C SER A 106 -0.66 -15.13 0.74
N ASP A 107 -0.07 -14.78 1.88
CA ASP A 107 1.06 -15.52 2.45
C ASP A 107 0.94 -15.64 3.97
N GLU A 108 1.23 -16.83 4.49
CA GLU A 108 1.20 -17.13 5.93
C GLU A 108 2.13 -16.22 6.74
N MET A 109 3.18 -15.66 6.13
CA MET A 109 4.06 -14.69 6.80
C MET A 109 3.35 -13.41 7.25
N PHE A 110 2.16 -13.12 6.72
CA PHE A 110 1.36 -11.95 7.08
C PHE A 110 0.56 -12.14 8.36
N ARG A 111 0.34 -13.39 8.83
CA ARG A 111 -0.58 -13.69 9.94
C ARG A 111 -0.33 -12.82 11.18
N ALA A 112 0.93 -12.72 11.61
CA ALA A 112 1.29 -11.92 12.78
C ALA A 112 0.96 -10.42 12.61
N GLY A 113 1.13 -9.89 11.40
CA GLY A 113 0.77 -8.50 11.08
C GLY A 113 -0.74 -8.30 10.96
N LEU A 114 -1.45 -9.28 10.39
CA LEU A 114 -2.92 -9.27 10.29
C LEU A 114 -3.59 -9.34 11.66
N GLU A 115 -3.03 -10.10 12.62
CA GLU A 115 -3.51 -10.10 14.02
C GLU A 115 -3.41 -8.71 14.68
N ILE A 116 -2.43 -7.90 14.30
CA ILE A 116 -2.33 -6.51 14.75
C ILE A 116 -3.46 -5.67 14.13
N SER A 117 -3.70 -5.82 12.82
CA SER A 117 -4.83 -5.15 12.15
C SER A 117 -6.20 -5.57 12.70
N LEU A 118 -6.37 -6.85 13.07
CA LEU A 118 -7.57 -7.39 13.69
C LEU A 118 -7.88 -6.74 15.06
N GLY A 119 -6.83 -6.31 15.77
CA GLY A 119 -6.94 -5.57 17.03
C GLY A 119 -7.16 -4.07 16.87
N SER A 120 -7.35 -3.55 15.64
CA SER A 120 -7.57 -2.13 15.40
C SER A 120 -8.93 -1.66 15.94
N GLU A 121 -8.97 -0.44 16.46
CA GLU A 121 -10.22 0.25 16.81
C GLU A 121 -10.97 0.75 15.56
N ASN A 122 -10.30 0.80 14.42
CA ASN A 122 -10.92 1.14 13.14
C ASN A 122 -11.65 -0.11 12.58
N PRO A 123 -12.98 -0.07 12.44
CA PRO A 123 -13.77 -1.22 12.01
C PRO A 123 -13.42 -1.69 10.59
N ASP A 124 -13.06 -0.78 9.69
CA ASP A 124 -12.74 -1.12 8.30
C ASP A 124 -11.41 -1.88 8.21
N ILE A 125 -10.43 -1.51 9.03
CA ILE A 125 -9.16 -2.25 9.16
C ILE A 125 -9.40 -3.64 9.73
N LYS A 126 -10.24 -3.71 10.77
CA LYS A 126 -10.58 -4.98 11.41
C LYS A 126 -11.29 -5.93 10.44
N GLU A 127 -12.31 -5.45 9.72
CA GLU A 127 -13.04 -6.22 8.72
C GLU A 127 -12.11 -6.71 7.59
N ALA A 128 -11.23 -5.83 7.09
CA ALA A 128 -10.22 -6.20 6.10
C ALA A 128 -9.29 -7.33 6.59
N ALA A 129 -8.88 -7.27 7.87
CA ALA A 129 -8.05 -8.30 8.47
C ALA A 129 -8.81 -9.63 8.63
N GLU A 130 -10.07 -9.61 9.07
CA GLU A 130 -10.91 -10.79 9.18
C GLU A 130 -11.07 -11.51 7.84
N MET A 131 -11.39 -10.76 6.78
CA MET A 131 -11.50 -11.31 5.42
C MET A 131 -10.18 -11.91 4.94
N THR A 132 -9.07 -11.20 5.15
CA THR A 132 -7.76 -11.66 4.70
C THR A 132 -7.30 -12.91 5.44
N ILE A 133 -7.52 -13.00 6.75
CA ILE A 133 -7.23 -14.20 7.54
C ILE A 133 -8.09 -15.37 7.05
N SER A 134 -9.38 -15.14 6.76
CA SER A 134 -10.23 -16.17 6.18
C SER A 134 -9.67 -16.73 4.87
N ILE A 135 -9.11 -15.87 4.00
CA ILE A 135 -8.48 -16.29 2.74
C ILE A 135 -7.21 -17.14 3.00
N LEU A 136 -6.45 -16.84 4.06
CA LEU A 136 -5.27 -17.63 4.43
C LEU A 136 -5.61 -19.01 5.00
N ASP A 137 -6.80 -19.14 5.60
CA ASP A 137 -7.26 -20.37 6.26
C ASP A 137 -7.99 -21.34 5.30
N GLU A 138 -8.24 -20.93 4.05
CA GLU A 138 -8.83 -21.74 2.96
C GLU A 138 -7.80 -22.64 2.25
#